data_AF-A0A2N5ZWB0-F1
#
_entry.id   AF-A0A2N5ZWB0-F1
#
_cell.length_a   1.000
_cell.length_b   1.000
_cell.length_c   1.000
_cell.angle_alpha   90.00
_cell.angle_beta   90.00
_cell.angle_gamma   90.00
#
_symmetry.space_group_name_H-M   'P 1'
#
loop_
_entity.id
_entity.type
_entity.pdbx_description
1 polymer ?
#
loop_
_entity_poly.entity_id
_entity_poly.type
_entity_poly.pdbx_seq_one_letter_code
_entity_poly.pdbx_strand_id
1 'polypeptide(L)' 'MVTAMVKRGGDFNPNNRGWEWLILDTDGKILQRGGDLFDNACNGCHEKNYAEDYVFTK' A
#
# COMPACT_ATOMS: atom_id res chain seq x y z
N MET A 1 8.67 12.84 6.25
CA MET A 1 7.53 11.97 5.92
C MET A 1 8.00 10.96 4.89
N VAL A 2 7.60 9.70 5.04
CA VAL A 2 7.93 8.62 4.10
C VAL A 2 6.65 7.80 3.88
N THR A 3 6.45 7.30 2.67
CA THR A 3 5.39 6.33 2.39
C THR A 3 5.93 4.91 2.51
N ALA A 4 5.11 3.98 3.00
CA ALA A 4 5.46 2.58 3.10
C ALA A 4 4.27 1.70 2.67
N MET A 5 4.56 0.43 2.36
CA MET A 5 3.55 -0.57 2.07
C MET A 5 3.87 -1.88 2.78
N VAL A 6 2.82 -2.60 3.19
CA VAL A 6 2.95 -3.89 3.89
C VAL A 6 1.90 -4.86 3.38
N LYS A 7 2.32 -6.10 3.14
CA LYS A 7 1.42 -7.18 2.75
C LYS A 7 0.86 -7.81 4.02
N ARG A 8 -0.41 -7.55 4.32
CA ARG A 8 -1.12 -8.10 5.49
C ARG A 8 -1.60 -9.52 5.26
N GLY A 9 -1.94 -9.86 4.01
CA GLY A 9 -2.58 -11.14 3.67
C GLY A 9 -3.98 -11.27 4.29
N GLY A 10 -4.52 -12.50 4.28
CA GLY A 10 -5.86 -12.78 4.78
C GLY A 10 -6.95 -12.00 4.03
N ASP A 11 -7.92 -11.47 4.77
CA ASP A 11 -9.08 -10.75 4.22
C ASP A 11 -8.89 -9.22 4.12
N PHE A 12 -7.70 -8.71 4.44
CA PHE A 12 -7.42 -7.29 4.28
C PHE A 12 -7.34 -6.93 2.79
N ASN A 13 -7.91 -5.80 2.39
CA ASN A 13 -7.86 -5.25 1.02
C ASN A 13 -7.84 -6.33 -0.10
N PRO A 14 -8.86 -7.21 -0.16
CA PRO A 14 -8.81 -8.45 -0.94
C PRO A 14 -8.72 -8.17 -2.44
N ASN A 15 -9.29 -7.06 -2.89
CA ASN A 15 -9.26 -6.62 -4.30
C ASN A 15 -7.87 -6.15 -4.73
N ASN A 16 -6.98 -5.81 -3.79
CA ASN A 16 -5.63 -5.35 -4.05
C ASN A 16 -4.59 -6.19 -3.31
N ARG A 17 -4.83 -7.51 -3.29
CA ARG A 17 -3.88 -8.56 -2.86
C ARG A 17 -3.37 -8.42 -1.41
N GLY A 18 -4.16 -7.81 -0.54
CA GLY A 18 -3.80 -7.66 0.87
C GLY A 18 -2.74 -6.61 1.15
N TRP A 19 -2.53 -5.67 0.23
CA TRP A 19 -1.64 -4.53 0.45
C TRP A 19 -2.28 -3.44 1.27
N GLU A 20 -1.55 -2.95 2.27
CA GLU A 20 -1.84 -1.76 3.03
C GLU A 20 -0.80 -0.69 2.75
N TRP A 21 -1.26 0.56 2.64
CA TRP A 21 -0.42 1.74 2.38
C TRP A 21 -0.33 2.57 3.66
N LEU A 22 0.84 3.16 3.89
CA LEU A 22 1.14 3.92 5.11
C LEU A 22 1.82 5.24 4.78
N ILE A 23 1.52 6.24 5.60
CA ILE A 23 2.29 7.47 5.72
C ILE A 23 2.95 7.45 7.09
N LEU A 24 4.27 7.58 7.12
CA LEU A 24 5.08 7.60 8.33
C LEU A 24 5.69 8.99 8.55
N ASP A 25 5.87 9.38 9.82
CA ASP A 25 6.75 10.49 10.18
C ASP A 25 8.24 10.08 10.03
N THR A 26 9.15 10.99 10.38
CA THR A 26 10.60 10.74 10.27
C THR A 26 11.12 9.71 11.29
N ASP A 27 10.36 9.46 12.36
CA ASP A 27 10.69 8.48 13.40
C ASP A 27 10.04 7.12 13.13
N GLY A 28 9.34 6.98 11.98
CA GLY A 28 8.65 5.76 11.57
C GLY A 28 7.28 5.56 12.23
N LYS A 29 6.74 6.55 12.95
CA LYS A 29 5.38 6.45 13.49
C LYS A 29 4.37 6.61 12.37
N ILE A 30 3.30 5.81 12.46
CA ILE A 30 2.23 5.85 11.48
C ILE A 30 1.38 7.10 11.70
N LEU A 31 1.35 7.97 10.69
CA LEU A 31 0.47 9.14 10.62
C LEU A 31 -0.88 8.75 10.00
N GLN A 32 -0.86 7.95 8.94
CA GLN A 32 -2.05 7.43 8.26
C GLN A 32 -1.76 6.03 7.71
N ARG A 33 -2.80 5.18 7.64
CA ARG A 33 -2.72 3.85 7.03
C ARG A 33 -4.09 3.42 6.52
N GLY A 34 -4.12 2.58 5.49
CA GLY A 34 -5.36 2.03 4.96
C GLY A 34 -5.16 1.26 3.66
N GLY A 35 -6.16 0.46 3.29
CA GLY A 35 -6.20 -0.19 1.98
C GLY A 35 -6.51 0.80 0.86
N ASP A 36 -7.27 1.84 1.17
CA ASP A 36 -7.82 2.86 0.27
C ASP A 36 -7.15 4.24 0.44
N LEU A 37 -5.95 4.29 1.02
CA LEU A 37 -5.22 5.53 1.29
C LEU A 37 -5.16 6.44 0.04
N PHE A 38 -5.37 7.74 0.25
CA PHE A 38 -5.51 8.76 -0.81
C PHE A 38 -6.63 8.44 -1.82
N ASP A 39 -7.83 8.11 -1.33
CA ASP A 39 -9.00 7.79 -2.17
C ASP A 39 -8.65 6.73 -3.23
N ASN A 40 -7.99 5.65 -2.79
CA ASN A 40 -7.57 4.51 -3.61
C ASN A 40 -6.45 4.80 -4.63
N ALA A 41 -5.79 5.96 -4.58
CA ALA A 41 -4.75 6.33 -5.55
C ALA A 41 -3.53 5.38 -5.51
N CYS A 42 -3.14 4.89 -4.33
CA CYS A 42 -2.03 3.95 -4.19
C CYS A 42 -2.34 2.62 -4.91
N ASN A 43 -3.55 2.08 -4.70
CA ASN A 43 -3.99 0.87 -5.39
C ASN A 43 -4.00 1.06 -6.90
N GLY A 44 -4.62 2.13 -7.42
CA GLY A 44 -4.75 2.36 -8.85
C GLY A 44 -3.40 2.54 -9.58
N CYS A 45 -2.40 3.11 -8.92
CA CYS A 45 -1.05 3.21 -9.50
C CYS A 45 -0.30 1.88 -9.44
N HIS A 46 -0.32 1.20 -8.29
CA HIS A 46 0.41 -0.04 -8.07
C HIS A 46 -0.20 -1.24 -8.81
N GLU A 47 -1.49 -1.22 -9.11
CA GLU A 47 -2.15 -2.22 -9.96
C GLU A 47 -1.52 -2.29 -11.35
N LYS A 48 -0.87 -1.24 -11.84
CA LYS A 48 -0.09 -1.28 -13.09
C LYS A 48 1.04 -2.31 -13.06
N ASN A 49 1.50 -2.72 -11.87
CA ASN A 49 2.42 -3.83 -11.66
C ASN A 49 1.73 -5.03 -11.01
N TYR A 50 0.50 -5.33 -11.42
CA TYR A 50 -0.23 -6.52 -10.97
C TYR A 50 0.59 -7.82 -11.14
N ALA A 51 1.37 -7.91 -12.22
CA ALA A 51 2.23 -9.08 -12.51
C ALA A 51 3.32 -9.28 -11.44
N GLU A 52 3.87 -8.19 -10.91
CA GLU A 52 4.95 -8.18 -9.89
C GLU A 52 4.38 -7.93 -8.49
N ASP A 53 3.12 -8.31 -8.27
CA ASP A 53 2.46 -8.21 -6.97
C ASP A 53 2.47 -6.81 -6.38
N TYR A 54 2.19 -5.81 -7.22
CA TYR A 54 2.10 -4.38 -6.86
C TYR A 54 3.46 -3.76 -6.49
N VAL A 55 4.58 -4.46 -6.67
CA VAL A 55 5.93 -3.94 -6.40
C VAL A 55 6.62 -3.56 -7.70
N PHE A 56 7.16 -2.33 -7.76
CA PHE A 56 8.00 -1.86 -8.86
C PHE A 56 9.43 -2.37 -8.65
N THR A 57 9.73 -3.58 -9.13
CA THR A 57 11.01 -4.27 -8.89
C THR A 57 12.10 -3.97 -9.93
N LYS A 58 11.82 -3.09 -10.91
CA LYS A 58 12.71 -2.74 -12.03
C LYS A 58 13.02 -1.25 -12.04
#